data_AF-A0A0G0MUD1-F1
#
_entry.id   AF-A0A0G0MUD1-F1
#
_cell.length_a   1.000
_cell.length_b   1.000
_cell.length_c   1.000
_cell.angle_alpha   90.00
_cell.angle_beta   90.00
_cell.angle_gamma   90.00
#
_symmetry.space_group_name_H-M   'P 1'
#
loop_
_entity.id
_entity.type
_entity.pdbx_description
1 polymer ?
#
loop_
_entity_poly.entity_id
_entity_poly.type
_entity_poly.pdbx_seq_one_letter_code
_entity_poly.pdbx_strand_id
1 'polypeptide(L)'
;MVPKFVSFNALREALDECQIDTSSSPRIGRKIVDGWYLEGQIVIKDTPRTTNVVLNLIHEAIHHLYPKMTETQVEELAKRTFSNCTTREIWLLERYVDISSRTVNTGHRGDGRLRAAKTNTSKKRKRR
;
A
#
# COMPACT_ATOMS: atom_id res chain seq x y z
N MET A 1 -14.16 -25.86 7.21
CA MET A 1 -13.17 -26.01 8.31
C MET A 1 -12.29 -24.77 8.29
N VAL A 2 -12.16 -24.05 9.42
CA VAL A 2 -11.30 -22.86 9.51
C VAL A 2 -9.84 -23.32 9.68
N PRO A 3 -8.89 -22.87 8.84
CA PRO A 3 -7.49 -23.27 8.98
C PRO A 3 -6.89 -22.74 10.30
N LYS A 4 -5.85 -23.42 10.79
CA LYS A 4 -5.17 -23.00 12.03
C LYS A 4 -4.33 -21.74 11.82
N PHE A 5 -3.70 -21.64 10.66
CA PHE A 5 -2.94 -20.49 10.14
C PHE A 5 -2.86 -20.59 8.62
N VAL A 6 -2.53 -19.49 7.94
CA VAL A 6 -2.25 -19.46 6.51
C VAL A 6 -0.73 -19.53 6.29
N SER A 7 -0.28 -20.37 5.36
CA SER A 7 1.16 -20.46 5.06
C SER A 7 1.67 -19.18 4.39
N PHE A 8 2.95 -18.87 4.57
CA PHE A 8 3.56 -17.72 3.90
C PHE A 8 3.43 -17.77 2.37
N ASN A 9 3.57 -18.96 1.75
CA ASN A 9 3.42 -19.10 0.30
C ASN A 9 2.00 -18.76 -0.17
N ALA A 10 0.99 -19.22 0.55
CA ALA A 10 -0.41 -18.90 0.22
C ALA A 10 -0.70 -17.40 0.40
N LEU A 11 -0.13 -16.76 1.43
CA LEU A 11 -0.21 -15.30 1.56
C LEU A 11 0.47 -14.60 0.38
N ARG A 12 1.67 -15.04 0.00
CA ARG A 12 2.42 -14.44 -1.11
C ARG A 12 1.65 -14.53 -2.43
N GLU A 13 1.09 -15.70 -2.74
CA GLU A 13 0.26 -15.91 -3.94
C GLU A 13 -0.97 -14.99 -3.92
N ALA A 14 -1.69 -14.91 -2.80
CA ALA A 14 -2.82 -13.98 -2.65
C ALA A 14 -2.43 -12.51 -2.86
N LEU A 15 -1.27 -12.10 -2.35
CA LEU A 15 -0.76 -10.74 -2.49
C LEU A 15 -0.29 -10.44 -3.92
N ASP A 16 0.27 -11.42 -4.63
CA ASP A 16 0.67 -11.28 -6.03
C ASP A 16 -0.56 -11.16 -6.96
N GLU A 17 -1.70 -11.72 -6.57
CA GLU A 17 -2.98 -11.59 -7.28
C GLU A 17 -3.71 -10.26 -6.99
N CYS A 18 -3.28 -9.52 -5.97
CA CYS A 18 -3.92 -8.28 -5.55
C CYS A 18 -3.12 -7.03 -5.95
N GLN A 19 -3.81 -5.97 -6.37
CA GLN A 19 -3.25 -4.64 -6.39
C GLN A 19 -3.22 -4.10 -4.95
N ILE A 20 -2.05 -3.78 -4.44
CA ILE A 20 -1.87 -3.27 -3.07
C ILE A 20 -1.62 -1.78 -3.16
N ASP A 21 -2.34 -0.98 -2.37
CA ASP A 21 -2.14 0.45 -2.27
C ASP A 21 -2.02 0.88 -0.81
N THR A 22 -1.20 1.92 -0.58
CA THR A 22 -1.05 2.54 0.74
C THR A 22 -1.71 3.90 0.77
N SER A 23 -2.51 4.16 1.81
CA SER A 23 -3.16 5.45 2.01
C SER A 23 -2.99 5.93 3.44
N SER A 24 -2.73 7.21 3.66
CA SER A 24 -2.69 7.78 5.01
C SER A 24 -4.06 7.78 5.72
N SER A 25 -5.16 7.61 4.97
CA SER A 25 -6.52 7.62 5.51
C SER A 25 -7.48 6.82 4.62
N PRO A 26 -7.40 5.48 4.63
CA PRO A 26 -8.35 4.63 3.91
C PRO A 26 -9.75 4.83 4.47
N ARG A 27 -10.76 4.85 3.60
CA ARG A 27 -12.16 5.08 3.99
C ARG A 27 -13.09 4.07 3.34
N ILE A 28 -14.02 3.55 4.15
CA ILE A 28 -15.20 2.83 3.70
C ILE A 28 -16.41 3.71 4.04
N GLY A 29 -17.05 4.27 3.01
CA GLY A 29 -18.09 5.29 3.20
C GLY A 29 -17.55 6.49 3.98
N ARG A 30 -18.12 6.76 5.17
CA ARG A 30 -17.70 7.87 6.06
C ARG A 30 -16.70 7.46 7.14
N LYS A 31 -16.36 6.17 7.26
CA LYS A 31 -15.51 5.65 8.34
C LYS A 31 -14.06 5.51 7.85
N ILE A 32 -13.12 5.99 8.65
CA ILE A 32 -11.69 5.71 8.46
C ILE A 32 -11.40 4.32 9.01
N VAL A 33 -10.69 3.51 8.24
CA VAL A 33 -10.31 2.12 8.58
C VAL A 33 -8.81 1.95 8.45
N ASP A 34 -8.28 0.86 9.02
CA ASP A 34 -6.85 0.55 8.95
C ASP A 34 -6.47 -0.29 7.72
N GLY A 35 -7.46 -0.92 7.08
CA GLY A 35 -7.33 -1.67 5.83
C GLY A 35 -8.71 -1.97 5.22
N TRP A 36 -8.74 -2.32 3.93
CA TRP A 36 -9.88 -2.98 3.31
C TRP A 36 -9.48 -3.76 2.05
N TYR A 37 -10.25 -4.80 1.77
CA TYR A 37 -10.20 -5.59 0.54
C TYR A 37 -11.50 -5.46 -0.25
N LEU A 38 -11.38 -5.21 -1.56
CA LEU A 38 -12.49 -5.32 -2.51
C LEU A 38 -11.95 -5.79 -3.86
N GLU A 39 -12.48 -6.92 -4.35
CA GLU A 39 -12.32 -7.38 -5.74
C GLU A 39 -10.88 -7.34 -6.28
N GLY A 40 -9.92 -7.86 -5.52
CA GLY A 40 -8.50 -7.91 -5.92
C GLY A 40 -7.73 -6.63 -5.64
N GLN A 41 -8.31 -5.64 -4.95
CA GLN A 41 -7.60 -4.48 -4.44
C GLN A 41 -7.51 -4.55 -2.91
N ILE A 42 -6.30 -4.38 -2.38
CA ILE A 42 -6.00 -4.26 -0.96
C ILE A 42 -5.52 -2.84 -0.70
N VAL A 43 -6.23 -2.09 0.15
CA VAL A 43 -5.80 -0.75 0.56
C VAL A 43 -5.49 -0.77 2.05
N ILE A 44 -4.27 -0.39 2.42
CA ILE A 44 -3.81 -0.41 3.82
C ILE A 44 -3.45 0.99 4.26
N LYS A 45 -3.73 1.27 5.53
CA LYS A 45 -3.30 2.51 6.15
C LYS A 45 -1.78 2.57 6.26
N ASP A 46 -1.21 3.60 5.68
CA ASP A 46 0.21 3.93 5.85
C ASP A 46 0.44 4.33 7.31
N THR A 47 1.15 3.47 8.05
CA THR A 47 1.50 3.73 9.44
C THR A 47 2.99 3.48 9.67
N PRO A 48 3.65 4.26 10.54
CA PRO A 48 5.08 4.11 10.80
C PRO A 48 5.42 2.81 11.56
N ARG A 49 4.41 2.05 12.03
CA ARG A 49 4.60 0.79 12.74
C ARG A 49 4.43 -0.37 11.77
N THR A 50 5.54 -0.95 11.34
CA THR A 50 5.53 -2.03 10.36
C THR A 50 4.74 -3.27 10.80
N THR A 51 4.73 -3.60 12.09
CA THR A 51 3.90 -4.70 12.63
C THR A 51 2.41 -4.53 12.34
N ASN A 52 1.87 -3.31 12.46
CA ASN A 52 0.44 -3.06 12.22
C ASN A 52 0.13 -3.16 10.73
N VAL A 53 1.03 -2.63 9.89
CA VAL A 53 0.92 -2.71 8.43
C VAL A 53 0.89 -4.16 7.95
N VAL A 54 1.83 -4.99 8.43
CA VAL A 54 1.90 -6.41 8.05
C VAL A 54 0.68 -7.17 8.54
N LEU A 55 0.22 -6.91 9.77
CA LEU A 55 -0.97 -7.56 10.29
C LEU A 55 -2.21 -7.22 9.46
N ASN A 56 -2.37 -5.97 9.05
CA ASN A 56 -3.46 -5.55 8.17
C ASN A 56 -3.32 -6.16 6.78
N LEU A 57 -2.10 -6.25 6.23
CA LEU A 57 -1.85 -6.91 4.96
C LEU A 57 -2.27 -8.38 4.97
N ILE A 58 -1.90 -9.11 6.03
CA ILE A 58 -2.32 -10.49 6.24
C ILE A 58 -3.84 -10.57 6.37
N HIS A 59 -4.46 -9.66 7.12
CA HIS A 59 -5.91 -9.60 7.31
C HIS A 59 -6.66 -9.48 5.98
N GLU A 60 -6.27 -8.51 5.15
CA GLU A 60 -6.92 -8.29 3.84
C GLU A 60 -6.63 -9.42 2.85
N ALA A 61 -5.42 -10.01 2.86
CA ALA A 61 -5.10 -11.19 2.06
C ALA A 61 -5.95 -12.41 2.45
N ILE A 62 -6.31 -12.55 3.73
CA ILE A 62 -7.20 -13.62 4.18
C ILE A 62 -8.62 -13.41 3.67
N HIS A 63 -9.12 -12.16 3.58
CA HIS A 63 -10.40 -11.89 2.93
C HIS A 63 -10.41 -12.32 1.46
N HIS A 64 -9.29 -12.10 0.75
CA HIS A 64 -9.13 -12.56 -0.61
C HIS A 64 -9.16 -14.09 -0.71
N LEU A 65 -8.38 -14.79 0.12
CA LEU A 65 -8.31 -16.27 0.12
C LEU A 65 -9.63 -16.93 0.55
N TYR A 66 -10.36 -16.31 1.48
CA TYR A 66 -11.55 -16.89 2.10
C TYR A 66 -12.70 -15.88 2.18
N PRO A 67 -13.34 -15.52 1.05
CA PRO A 67 -14.35 -14.47 0.98
C PRO A 67 -15.64 -14.77 1.76
N LYS A 68 -15.82 -16.00 2.26
CA LYS A 68 -16.97 -16.44 3.06
C LYS A 68 -16.70 -16.44 4.57
N MET A 69 -15.49 -16.10 5.01
CA MET A 69 -15.19 -16.01 6.45
C MET A 69 -15.78 -14.74 7.06
N THR A 70 -16.18 -14.83 8.32
CA THR A 70 -16.63 -13.66 9.07
C THR A 70 -15.44 -12.82 9.51
N GLU A 71 -15.66 -11.52 9.72
CA GLU A 71 -14.65 -10.58 10.20
C GLU A 71 -13.88 -11.09 11.43
N THR A 72 -14.60 -11.62 12.43
CA THR A 72 -13.99 -12.16 13.65
C THR A 72 -13.08 -13.36 13.35
N GLN A 73 -13.46 -14.23 12.42
CA GLN A 73 -12.64 -15.36 12.03
C GLN A 73 -11.38 -14.93 11.29
N VAL A 74 -11.50 -13.92 10.41
CA VAL A 74 -10.36 -13.34 9.69
C VAL A 74 -9.39 -12.70 10.67
N GLU A 75 -9.90 -11.90 11.62
CA GLU A 75 -9.07 -11.24 12.62
C GLU A 75 -8.29 -12.24 13.49
N GLU A 76 -8.95 -13.30 13.96
CA GLU A 76 -8.29 -14.36 14.73
C GLU A 76 -7.24 -15.10 13.90
N LEU A 77 -7.57 -15.44 12.64
CA LEU A 77 -6.66 -16.15 11.74
C LEU A 77 -5.46 -15.29 11.35
N ALA A 78 -5.65 -13.99 11.14
CA ALA A 78 -4.57 -13.05 10.84
C ALA A 78 -3.58 -12.97 12.00
N LYS A 79 -4.06 -12.85 13.24
CA LYS A 79 -3.21 -12.84 14.45
C LYS A 79 -2.40 -14.13 14.58
N ARG A 80 -3.04 -15.30 14.44
CA ARG A 80 -2.35 -16.61 14.50
C ARG A 80 -1.33 -16.77 13.39
N THR A 81 -1.68 -16.33 12.18
CA THR A 81 -0.79 -16.38 11.02
C THR A 81 0.42 -15.48 11.23
N PHE A 82 0.21 -14.23 11.65
CA PHE A 82 1.29 -13.29 11.96
C PHE A 82 2.24 -13.85 13.03
N SER A 83 1.71 -14.43 14.13
CA SER A 83 2.53 -15.04 15.19
C SER A 83 3.33 -16.27 14.73
N ASN A 84 2.92 -16.91 13.63
CA ASN A 84 3.64 -18.04 13.04
C ASN A 84 4.65 -17.61 11.97
N CYS A 85 4.64 -16.35 11.53
CA CYS A 85 5.63 -15.85 10.58
C CYS A 85 6.98 -15.68 11.26
N THR A 86 8.03 -16.12 10.58
CA THR A 86 9.41 -15.81 10.92
C THR A 86 9.72 -14.34 10.66
N THR A 87 10.77 -13.82 11.31
CA THR A 87 11.24 -12.44 11.06
C THR A 87 11.52 -12.16 9.58
N ARG A 88 12.04 -13.17 8.84
CA ARG A 88 12.30 -13.04 7.40
C ARG A 88 11.01 -12.91 6.59
N GLU A 89 9.99 -13.68 6.93
CA GLU A 89 8.69 -13.62 6.25
C GLU A 89 7.98 -12.30 6.53
N ILE A 90 8.03 -11.81 7.78
CA ILE A 90 7.52 -10.48 8.14
C ILE A 90 8.21 -9.41 7.29
N TRP A 91 9.54 -9.44 7.21
CA TRP A 91 10.30 -8.50 6.38
C TRP A 91 9.93 -8.57 4.90
N LEU A 92 9.67 -9.76 4.36
CA LEU A 92 9.22 -9.92 2.97
C LEU A 92 7.80 -9.33 2.75
N LEU A 93 6.89 -9.51 3.70
CA LEU A 93 5.54 -8.94 3.64
C LEU A 93 5.58 -7.41 3.73
N GLU A 94 6.45 -6.83 4.55
CA GLU A 94 6.68 -5.37 4.59
C GLU A 94 7.03 -4.81 3.21
N ARG A 95 7.76 -5.57 2.39
CA ARG A 95 8.18 -5.11 1.06
C ARG A 95 7.05 -4.93 0.06
N TYR A 96 5.96 -5.68 0.18
CA TYR A 96 4.78 -5.48 -0.69
C TYR A 96 4.22 -4.07 -0.52
N VAL A 97 4.27 -3.55 0.71
CA VAL A 97 3.77 -2.22 1.05
C VAL A 97 4.74 -1.11 0.61
N ASP A 98 6.05 -1.35 0.77
CA ASP A 98 7.10 -0.43 0.32
C ASP A 98 7.19 -0.28 -1.21
N ILE A 99 6.84 -1.33 -1.97
CA ILE A 99 6.85 -1.26 -3.44
C ILE A 99 5.70 -0.40 -3.94
N SER A 100 4.50 -0.55 -3.38
CA SER A 100 3.34 0.24 -3.76
C SER A 100 3.45 1.73 -3.40
N SER A 101 4.07 2.08 -2.28
CA SER A 101 4.30 3.49 -1.91
C SER A 101 5.28 4.23 -2.85
N ARG A 102 6.15 3.50 -3.56
CA ARG A 102 7.09 4.07 -4.53
C ARG A 102 6.44 4.37 -5.88
N THR A 103 5.46 3.59 -6.31
CA THR A 103 4.71 3.83 -7.56
C THR A 103 3.88 5.10 -7.50
N VAL A 104 3.39 5.49 -6.31
CA VAL A 104 2.63 6.75 -6.13
C VAL A 104 3.57 7.97 -6.08
N ASN A 105 4.82 7.81 -5.65
CA ASN A 105 5.78 8.92 -5.53
C ASN A 105 6.57 9.28 -6.81
N THR A 106 6.41 8.51 -7.90
CA THR A 106 6.92 8.93 -9.22
C THR A 106 6.01 9.92 -9.96
N GLY A 107 4.86 10.30 -9.38
CA GLY A 107 3.95 11.29 -9.96
C GLY A 107 4.23 12.76 -9.65
N HIS A 108 5.18 13.10 -8.77
CA HIS A 108 5.39 14.49 -8.35
C HIS A 108 6.81 14.82 -7.87
N ARG A 109 7.83 14.59 -8.71
CA ARG A 109 9.15 15.23 -8.55
C ARG A 109 9.75 15.65 -9.88
N GLY A 110 9.47 16.90 -10.25
CA GLY A 110 10.47 17.83 -10.76
C GLY A 110 10.75 17.80 -12.26
N ASP A 111 10.03 18.64 -13.01
CA ASP A 111 10.65 19.42 -14.08
C ASP A 111 10.16 20.87 -14.00
N GLY A 112 10.73 21.58 -13.02
CA GLY A 112 10.39 22.97 -12.71
C GLY A 112 11.63 23.80 -12.39
N ARG A 113 12.78 23.47 -13.01
CA ARG A 113 13.94 24.36 -13.02
C ARG A 113 14.74 24.15 -14.29
N LEU A 114 14.52 25.04 -15.27
CA LEU A 114 15.54 25.97 -15.80
C LEU A 114 15.06 26.52 -17.15
N ARG A 115 14.74 27.81 -17.18
CA ARG A 115 15.30 28.78 -18.14
C ARG A 115 14.91 30.18 -17.73
N ALA A 116 15.80 30.82 -16.97
CA ALA A 116 15.90 32.27 -16.97
C ALA A 116 16.28 32.71 -18.39
N ALA A 117 15.29 33.15 -19.16
CA ALA A 117 15.54 33.86 -20.40
C ALA A 117 15.99 35.28 -20.03
N LYS A 118 17.30 35.52 -20.17
CA LYS A 118 17.94 36.84 -20.13
C LYS A 118 17.18 37.77 -21.08
N THR A 119 16.47 38.77 -20.55
CA THR A 119 15.97 39.91 -21.32
C THR A 119 17.18 40.77 -21.67
N ASN A 120 17.75 40.50 -22.85
CA ASN A 120 18.86 41.26 -23.38
C ASN A 120 18.35 42.64 -23.79
N THR A 121 18.87 43.67 -23.15
CA THR A 121 18.68 45.07 -23.50
C THR A 121 19.23 45.32 -24.90
N SER A 122 18.39 45.77 -25.83
CA SER A 122 18.87 46.40 -27.05
C SER A 122 18.03 47.60 -27.40
N LYS A 123 18.58 48.77 -27.06
CA LYS A 123 18.26 50.07 -27.65
C LYS A 123 18.22 49.93 -29.18
N LYS A 124 17.08 50.24 -29.81
CA LYS A 124 17.09 50.65 -31.22
C LYS A 124 16.12 51.79 -31.49
N ARG A 125 16.72 52.98 -31.42
CA ARG A 125 16.36 54.27 -32.03
C ARG A 125 15.80 54.10 -33.47
N LYS A 126 14.65 54.69 -33.78
CA LYS A 126 14.26 55.24 -35.10
C LYS A 126 12.91 55.98 -34.92
N ARG A 127 12.88 57.31 -34.82
CA ARG A 127 12.74 58.27 -35.94
C ARG A 127 11.63 57.88 -36.93
N ARG A 128 10.44 58.44 -36.76
CA ARG A 128 9.78 59.36 -37.71
C ARG A 128 8.61 60.04 -37.02
#